data_AF-A0A1Y1QVV4-F1
#
_entry.id   AF-A0A1Y1QVV4-F1
#
_cell.length_a   1.000
_cell.length_b   1.000
_cell.length_c   1.000
_cell.angle_alpha   90.00
_cell.angle_beta   90.00
_cell.angle_gamma   90.00
#
_symmetry.space_group_name_H-M   'P 1'
#
loop_
_entity.id
_entity.type
_entity.pdbx_description
1 polymer ?
#
loop_
_entity_poly.entity_id
_entity_poly.type
_entity_poly.pdbx_seq_one_letter_code
_entity_poly.pdbx_strand_id
1 'polypeptide(L)' 'MDYARVGDTIECDVTLPVAGTIRTVLKTRDAAAYANDLLMDVSSGWRLVKDRQDLRGDVKENRSAVP' A
#
# COMPACT_ATOMS: atom_id res chain seq x y z
N MET A 1 11.74 -8.89 8.18
CA MET A 1 11.43 -7.60 7.54
C MET A 1 10.89 -7.91 6.17
N ASP A 2 9.65 -7.52 5.88
CA ASP A 2 9.08 -7.70 4.55
C ASP A 2 9.55 -6.57 3.65
N TYR A 3 10.12 -6.92 2.51
CA TYR A 3 10.55 -5.97 1.49
C TYR A 3 9.42 -5.70 0.50
N ALA A 4 9.26 -4.44 0.14
CA ALA A 4 8.39 -4.01 -0.93
C ALA A 4 8.87 -4.53 -2.29
N ARG A 5 7.92 -4.96 -3.13
CA ARG A 5 8.12 -5.50 -4.46
C ARG A 5 7.39 -4.67 -5.50
N VAL A 6 7.69 -4.93 -6.78
CA VAL A 6 6.93 -4.34 -7.88
C VAL A 6 5.48 -4.80 -7.80
N GLY A 7 4.55 -3.84 -7.78
CA GLY A 7 3.13 -4.04 -7.56
C GLY A 7 2.65 -3.71 -6.15
N ASP A 8 3.57 -3.59 -5.18
CA ASP A 8 3.20 -3.23 -3.82
C ASP A 8 2.83 -1.75 -3.70
N THR A 9 2.00 -1.47 -2.69
CA THR A 9 1.60 -0.11 -2.32
C THR A 9 2.28 0.27 -1.02
N ILE A 10 2.91 1.43 -1.00
CA ILE A 10 3.49 2.03 0.21
C ILE A 10 2.75 3.33 0.53
N GLU A 11 2.75 3.71 1.79
CA GLU A 11 2.22 4.99 2.22
C GLU A 11 3.14 5.70 3.21
N CYS A 12 3.05 7.03 3.24
CA CYS A 12 3.79 7.88 4.16
C CYS A 12 2.84 8.95 4.71
N ASP A 13 2.82 9.09 6.02
CA ASP A 13 2.12 10.19 6.67
C ASP A 13 3.03 11.41 6.68
N VAL A 14 2.60 12.45 5.98
CA VAL A 14 3.27 13.75 5.92
C VAL A 14 2.54 14.68 6.89
N THR A 15 3.28 15.38 7.73
CA THR A 15 2.71 16.30 8.72
C THR A 15 2.78 17.77 8.29
N LEU A 16 3.55 18.09 7.25
CA LEU A 16 3.76 19.45 6.75
C LEU A 16 3.67 19.49 5.21
N PRO A 17 3.17 20.60 4.62
CA PRO A 17 2.54 21.76 5.27
C PRO A 17 1.10 21.48 5.75
N VAL A 18 0.50 20.36 5.35
CA VAL A 18 -0.81 19.90 5.82
C VAL A 18 -0.70 18.41 6.09
N ALA A 19 -1.25 17.96 7.23
CA ALA A 19 -1.26 16.55 7.58
C ALA A 19 -2.04 15.73 6.53
N GLY A 20 -1.41 14.72 5.96
CA GLY A 20 -2.02 13.86 4.96
C GLY A 20 -1.22 12.59 4.71
N THR A 21 -1.83 11.61 4.04
CA THR A 21 -1.18 10.34 3.72
C THR A 21 -0.92 10.28 2.21
N ILE A 22 0.35 10.21 1.82
CA ILE A 22 0.74 9.95 0.44
C ILE A 22 0.79 8.45 0.23
N ARG A 23 0.06 7.96 -0.77
CA ARG A 23 0.02 6.53 -1.11
C ARG A 23 0.50 6.35 -2.55
N THR A 24 1.45 5.44 -2.77
CA THR A 24 2.05 5.21 -4.09
C THR A 24 2.24 3.72 -4.37
N VAL A 25 2.15 3.35 -5.64
CA VAL A 25 2.31 1.97 -6.13
C VAL A 25 3.64 1.84 -6.84
N LEU A 26 4.40 0.82 -6.46
CA LEU A 26 5.74 0.56 -6.98
C LEU A 26 5.64 -0.11 -8.35
N LYS A 27 5.80 0.68 -9.42
CA LYS A 27 5.66 0.16 -10.80
C LYS A 27 6.95 -0.41 -11.38
N THR A 28 8.11 -0.09 -10.81
CA THR A 28 9.42 -0.49 -11.32
C THR A 28 10.25 -1.12 -10.21
N ARG A 29 11.22 -1.97 -10.60
CA ARG A 29 12.16 -2.58 -9.64
C ARG A 29 13.00 -1.52 -8.92
N ASP A 30 13.36 -0.46 -9.62
CA ASP A 30 14.10 0.67 -9.06
C ASP A 30 13.28 1.39 -7.98
N ALA A 31 11.99 1.65 -8.24
CA ALA A 31 11.10 2.21 -7.23
C ALA A 31 10.93 1.28 -6.02
N ALA A 32 10.87 -0.03 -6.24
CA ALA A 32 10.81 -1.00 -5.15
C ALA A 32 12.10 -1.05 -4.32
N ALA A 33 13.27 -0.95 -4.95
CA ALA A 33 14.55 -0.86 -4.25
C ALA A 33 14.64 0.44 -3.41
N TYR A 34 14.27 1.58 -4.00
CA TYR A 34 14.22 2.86 -3.30
C TYR A 34 13.23 2.87 -2.13
N ALA A 35 12.05 2.27 -2.32
CA ALA A 35 11.09 2.08 -1.24
C ALA A 35 11.65 1.21 -0.12
N ASN A 36 12.40 0.15 -0.43
CA ASN A 36 13.02 -0.68 0.59
C ASN A 36 14.06 0.09 1.42
N ASP A 37 14.84 0.96 0.79
CA ASP A 37 15.79 1.84 1.49
C ASP A 37 15.03 2.77 2.47
N LEU A 38 13.95 3.41 2.01
CA LEU A 38 13.09 4.25 2.85
C LEU A 38 12.36 3.48 3.96
N LEU A 39 11.99 2.22 3.72
CA LEU A 39 11.35 1.37 4.73
C LEU A 39 12.34 0.85 5.77
N MET A 40 13.63 0.74 5.43
CA MET A 40 14.69 0.43 6.40
C MET A 40 15.02 1.63 7.28
N ASP A 41 14.85 2.85 6.76
CA ASP A 41 15.07 4.08 7.50
C ASP A 41 13.82 4.51 8.29
N VAL A 42 13.86 4.28 9.61
CA VAL A 42 12.73 4.56 10.52
C VAL A 42 12.38 6.06 10.57
N SER A 43 13.30 6.94 10.19
CA SER A 43 13.07 8.39 10.18
C SER A 43 12.36 8.88 8.92
N SER A 44 12.28 8.03 7.88
CA SER A 44 11.69 8.39 6.60
C SER A 44 10.16 8.44 6.62
N GLY A 45 9.51 7.83 7.63
CA GLY A 45 8.05 7.88 7.82
C GLY A 45 7.25 7.03 6.82
N TRP A 46 7.92 6.26 5.97
CA TRP A 46 7.28 5.35 5.01
C TRP A 46 6.93 4.01 5.66
N ARG A 47 5.77 3.47 5.30
CA ARG A 47 5.31 2.15 5.71
C ARG A 47 4.71 1.38 4.54
N LEU A 48 4.92 0.06 4.53
CA LEU A 48 4.32 -0.83 3.55
C LEU A 48 2.84 -0.99 3.87
N VAL A 49 1.96 -0.73 2.89
CA VAL A 49 0.53 -0.99 3.04
C VAL A 49 0.31 -2.47 2.83
N LYS A 50 0.34 -3.23 3.92
CA LYS A 50 0.22 -4.69 3.84
C LYS A 50 -1.21 -5.21 3.70
N ASP A 51 -2.19 -4.33 3.61
CA ASP A 51 -3.58 -4.77 3.66
C ASP A 51 -4.49 -3.94 2.75
N ARG A 52 -4.85 -4.52 1.60
CA ARG A 52 -6.21 -4.44 1.02
C ARG A 52 -6.59 -5.80 0.42
N GLN A 53 -6.19 -6.90 1.06
CA GLN A 53 -6.69 -8.21 0.68
C GLN A 53 -8.12 -8.43 1.22
N ASP A 54 -8.54 -7.65 2.21
CA ASP A 54 -9.89 -7.74 2.80
C ASP A 54 -10.99 -7.07 1.95
N LEU A 55 -10.66 -6.16 1.01
CA LEU A 55 -11.66 -5.64 0.07
C LEU A 55 -11.99 -6.60 -1.09
N ARG A 56 -11.37 -7.78 -1.11
CA ARG A 56 -11.80 -8.90 -1.98
C ARG A 56 -12.80 -9.83 -1.28
N GLY A 57 -13.37 -9.40 -0.15
CA GLY A 57 -14.32 -10.15 0.68
C GLY A 57 -15.82 -9.88 0.45
N ASP A 58 -16.23 -8.80 -0.23
CA ASP A 58 -17.65 -8.40 -0.28
C ASP A 58 -18.22 -8.17 -1.68
N VAL A 59 -17.98 -9.10 -2.61
CA VAL A 59 -18.96 -9.35 -3.69
C VAL A 59 -19.64 -10.68 -3.39
N LYS A 60 -20.42 -10.72 -2.31
CA LYS A 60 -21.55 -11.64 -2.19
C LYS A 60 -22.79 -10.95 -2.75
N GLU A 61 -22.78 -10.58 -4.03
CA GLU A 61 -24.02 -10.17 -4.69
C GLU A 61 -24.79 -11.41 -5.16
N ASN A 62 -25.57 -11.88 -4.21
CA ASN A 62 -26.75 -12.73 -4.29
C ASN A 62 -27.47 -12.66 -5.66
N ARG A 63 -27.15 -13.57 -6.60
CA ARG A 63 -28.05 -13.82 -7.73
C ARG A 63 -29.22 -14.66 -7.23
N SER A 64 -30.26 -13.91 -6.86
CA SER A 64 -31.61 -14.32 -6.57
C SER A 64 -32.02 -15.63 -7.24
N ALA A 65 -32.61 -16.50 -6.42
CA ALA A 65 -33.62 -17.44 -6.86
C ALA A 65 -34.59 -16.74 -7.83
N VAL A 66 -34.63 -17.22 -9.06
CA VAL A 66 -35.74 -16.97 -9.98
C VAL A 66 -36.80 -18.03 -9.68
N PRO A 67 -38.04 -17.65 -9.32
CA PRO A 67 -39.16 -18.58 -9.21
C PRO A 67 -39.58 -19.14 -10.56
#